data_AF-A0A7S1H6P2-F1
#
_entry.id   AF-A0A7S1H6P2-F1
#
_cell.length_a   1.000
_cell.length_b   1.000
_cell.length_c   1.000
_cell.angle_alpha   90.00
_cell.angle_beta   90.00
_cell.angle_gamma   90.00
#
_symmetry.space_group_name_H-M   'P 1'
#
loop_
_entity.id
_entity.type
_entity.pdbx_description
1 polymer ?
#
loop_
_entity_poly.entity_id
_entity_poly.type
_entity_poly.pdbx_seq_one_letter_code
_entity_poly.pdbx_strand_id
1 'polypeptide(L)'
;QHPGLVLELAPSNQLQDLLHREADIAVRMTPPEQGQLIARRIGAIELGLHARPDYLDRHGRPESWAALRRHTLIGFDTVTPFIRAGMPRMGGLGRDDFALRSDS
;
A
#
# COMPACT_ATOMS: atom_id res chain seq x y z
N GLN A 1 -17.89 4.61 23.96
CA GLN A 1 -17.74 6.06 23.73
C GLN A 1 -16.99 6.64 24.91
N HIS A 2 -15.95 7.45 24.68
CA HIS A 2 -15.10 8.03 25.72
C HIS A 2 -14.93 9.54 25.47
N PRO A 3 -15.79 10.39 26.06
CA PRO A 3 -15.84 11.82 25.72
C PRO A 3 -14.62 12.62 26.20
N GLY A 4 -13.86 12.10 27.17
CA GLY A 4 -12.61 12.71 27.63
C GLY A 4 -11.37 12.31 26.81
N LEU A 5 -11.53 11.48 25.78
CA LEU A 5 -10.41 11.00 24.98
C LEU A 5 -10.12 11.99 23.85
N VAL A 6 -8.92 12.55 23.84
CA VAL A 6 -8.42 13.43 22.77
C VAL A 6 -7.54 12.59 21.84
N LEU A 7 -7.79 12.71 20.53
CA LEU A 7 -7.04 11.97 19.50
C LEU A 7 -6.12 12.94 18.75
N GLU A 8 -4.85 12.58 18.65
CA GLU A 8 -3.90 13.19 17.73
C GLU A 8 -3.59 12.17 16.62
N LEU A 9 -3.64 12.62 15.35
CA LEU A 9 -3.43 11.77 14.19
C LEU A 9 -2.19 12.26 13.42
N ALA A 10 -1.18 11.40 13.34
CA ALA A 10 0.03 11.65 12.57
C ALA A 10 0.12 10.64 11.40
N PRO A 11 -0.44 10.95 10.21
CA PRO A 11 -0.33 10.07 9.06
C PRO A 11 1.11 10.07 8.54
N SER A 12 1.72 8.89 8.47
CA SER A 12 3.08 8.73 7.94
C SER A 12 3.31 7.36 7.34
N ASN A 13 3.94 7.33 6.16
CA ASN A 13 4.42 6.11 5.51
C ASN A 13 5.71 5.56 6.15
N GLN A 14 6.37 6.35 7.00
CA GLN A 14 7.53 5.89 7.76
C GLN A 14 7.09 4.98 8.91
N LEU A 15 7.90 3.96 9.19
CA LEU A 15 7.86 3.23 10.45
C LEU A 15 8.35 4.19 11.55
N GLN A 16 7.45 5.05 12.03
CA GLN A 16 7.67 5.76 13.28
C GLN A 16 7.78 4.74 14.40
N ASP A 17 8.77 4.94 15.26
CA ASP A 17 9.16 3.91 16.21
C ASP A 17 8.30 4.03 17.46
N LEU A 18 7.33 3.12 17.58
CA LEU A 18 6.57 2.94 18.82
C LEU A 18 7.49 2.69 20.02
N LEU A 19 8.71 2.16 19.81
CA LEU A 19 9.69 1.98 20.88
C LEU A 19 10.21 3.29 21.45
N HIS A 20 10.25 4.37 20.65
CA HIS A 20 10.65 5.70 21.08
C HIS A 20 9.49 6.52 21.67
N ARG A 21 8.29 5.90 21.81
CA ARG A 21 7.06 6.54 22.34
C ARG A 21 6.59 7.75 21.55
N GLU A 22 6.87 7.79 20.25
CA GLU A 22 6.33 8.83 19.36
C GLU A 22 4.82 8.66 19.10
N ALA A 23 4.27 7.47 19.39
CA ALA A 23 2.84 7.19 19.40
C ALA A 23 2.50 6.04 20.36
N ASP A 24 1.26 6.00 20.85
CA ASP A 24 0.76 4.90 21.69
C ASP A 24 0.25 3.71 20.85
N ILE A 25 -0.29 3.99 19.66
CA ILE A 25 -0.90 2.99 18.77
C ILE A 25 -0.51 3.33 17.33
N ALA A 26 -0.01 2.33 16.59
CA ALA A 26 0.12 2.42 15.15
C ALA A 26 -0.87 1.47 14.46
N VAL A 27 -1.57 1.99 13.44
CA VAL A 27 -2.37 1.18 12.52
C VAL A 27 -1.57 1.00 11.24
N ARG A 28 -1.19 -0.25 10.92
CA ARG A 28 -0.32 -0.58 9.80
C ARG A 28 -0.93 -1.69 8.94
N MET A 29 -0.59 -1.70 7.66
CA MET A 29 -1.01 -2.73 6.71
C MET A 29 -0.10 -3.98 6.70
N THR A 30 0.97 -3.96 7.50
CA THR A 30 1.90 -5.08 7.66
C THR A 30 2.05 -5.47 9.13
N PRO A 31 2.38 -6.75 9.41
CA PRO A 31 2.78 -7.15 10.75
C PRO A 31 4.00 -6.34 11.24
N PRO A 32 4.11 -6.06 12.56
CA PRO A 32 5.31 -5.45 13.11
C PRO A 32 6.51 -6.41 13.01
N GLU A 33 7.69 -5.87 12.72
CA GLU A 33 8.95 -6.63 12.69
C GLU A 33 9.57 -6.75 14.10
N GLN A 34 9.28 -5.79 14.99
CA GLN A 34 9.80 -5.74 16.35
C GLN A 34 9.03 -6.70 17.27
N GLY A 35 9.71 -7.72 17.81
CA GLY A 35 9.10 -8.79 18.61
C GLY A 35 8.53 -8.37 19.98
N GLN A 36 8.70 -7.11 20.39
CA GLN A 36 8.16 -6.59 21.65
C GLN A 36 6.77 -5.93 21.50
N LEU A 37 6.26 -5.81 20.27
CA LEU A 37 4.97 -5.19 20.00
C LEU A 37 3.81 -6.19 20.07
N ILE A 38 2.72 -5.81 20.73
CA ILE A 38 1.46 -6.55 20.70
C ILE A 38 0.66 -6.10 19.49
N ALA A 39 0.38 -7.03 18.56
CA ALA A 39 -0.41 -6.76 17.36
C ALA A 39 -1.83 -7.35 17.48
N ARG A 40 -2.82 -6.59 17.00
CA ARG A 40 -4.19 -7.07 16.82
C ARG A 40 -4.63 -6.82 15.38
N ARG A 41 -5.11 -7.88 14.70
CA ARG A 41 -5.74 -7.73 13.39
C ARG A 41 -7.09 -7.04 13.54
N ILE A 42 -7.28 -5.92 12.84
CA ILE A 42 -8.52 -5.13 12.86
C ILE A 42 -9.37 -5.30 11.60
N GLY A 43 -8.81 -5.81 10.51
CA GLY A 43 -9.51 -5.97 9.24
C GLY A 43 -8.63 -6.48 8.10
N ALA A 44 -9.16 -6.40 6.89
CA ALA A 44 -8.44 -6.60 5.63
C ALA A 44 -8.92 -5.57 4.60
N ILE A 45 -8.04 -5.22 3.66
CA ILE A 45 -8.35 -4.34 2.54
C ILE A 45 -8.16 -5.16 1.28
N GLU A 46 -9.16 -5.14 0.40
CA GLU A 46 -9.05 -5.75 -0.94
C GLU A 46 -8.37 -4.78 -1.89
N LEU A 47 -7.40 -5.30 -2.65
CA LEU A 47 -6.67 -4.52 -3.65
C LEU A 47 -7.13 -4.95 -5.04
N GLY A 48 -7.35 -3.96 -5.91
CA GLY A 48 -7.75 -4.16 -7.30
C GLY A 48 -6.95 -3.28 -8.25
N LEU A 49 -6.94 -3.67 -9.52
CA LEU A 49 -6.46 -2.82 -10.61
C LEU A 49 -7.60 -1.90 -11.05
N HIS A 50 -7.32 -0.61 -11.14
CA HIS A 50 -8.28 0.40 -11.52
C HIS A 50 -7.74 1.20 -12.70
N ALA A 51 -8.63 1.54 -13.62
CA ALA A 51 -8.35 2.40 -14.74
C ALA A 51 -9.60 3.23 -15.05
N ARG A 52 -9.38 4.41 -15.62
CA ARG A 52 -10.48 5.26 -16.07
C ARG A 52 -11.17 4.60 -17.30
N PRO A 53 -12.50 4.66 -17.44
CA PRO A 53 -13.19 3.98 -18.54
C PRO A 53 -12.73 4.39 -19.94
N ASP A 54 -12.53 5.69 -20.17
CA ASP A 54 -12.04 6.25 -21.45
C ASP A 54 -10.65 5.73 -21.86
N TYR A 55 -9.78 5.42 -20.89
CA TYR A 55 -8.49 4.79 -21.14
C TYR A 55 -8.69 3.35 -21.62
N LEU A 56 -9.57 2.58 -20.97
CA LEU A 56 -9.87 1.21 -21.36
C LEU A 56 -10.57 1.14 -22.73
N ASP A 57 -11.41 2.11 -23.08
CA ASP A 57 -12.06 2.17 -24.39
C ASP A 57 -11.05 2.39 -25.53
N ARG A 58 -9.97 3.13 -25.26
CA ARG A 58 -8.90 3.42 -26.24
C ARG A 58 -7.84 2.34 -26.33
N HIS A 59 -7.50 1.71 -25.19
CA HIS A 59 -6.36 0.80 -25.09
C HIS A 59 -6.75 -0.68 -24.90
N GLY A 60 -8.05 -0.97 -24.73
CA GLY A 60 -8.56 -2.29 -24.41
C GLY A 60 -8.48 -2.62 -22.92
N ARG A 61 -9.12 -3.72 -22.51
CA ARG A 61 -9.05 -4.25 -21.15
C ARG A 61 -7.96 -5.34 -21.07
N PRO A 62 -7.02 -5.26 -20.12
CA PRO A 62 -6.02 -6.30 -19.95
C PRO A 62 -6.65 -7.57 -19.36
N GLU A 63 -6.43 -8.72 -20.00
CA GLU A 63 -6.94 -10.03 -19.55
C GLU A 63 -5.87 -10.86 -18.82
N SER A 64 -4.65 -10.34 -18.69
CA SER A 64 -3.55 -11.01 -18.00
C SER A 64 -2.52 -10.01 -17.45
N TRP A 65 -1.69 -10.47 -16.51
CA TRP A 65 -0.55 -9.70 -16.02
C TRP A 65 0.44 -9.32 -17.12
N ALA A 66 0.63 -10.18 -18.11
CA ALA A 66 1.50 -9.89 -19.24
C ALA A 66 0.94 -8.75 -20.11
N ALA A 67 -0.38 -8.70 -20.29
CA ALA A 67 -1.03 -7.65 -21.06
C ALA A 67 -0.88 -6.26 -20.42
N LEU A 68 -0.77 -6.17 -19.09
CA LEU A 68 -0.56 -4.91 -18.36
C LEU A 68 0.72 -4.17 -18.79
N ARG A 69 1.76 -4.87 -19.25
CA ARG A 69 2.99 -4.25 -19.74
C ARG A 69 2.82 -3.42 -21.01
N ARG A 70 1.67 -3.59 -21.70
CA ARG A 70 1.30 -2.78 -22.86
C ARG A 70 0.51 -1.52 -22.48
N HIS A 71 0.22 -1.33 -21.20
CA HIS A 71 -0.53 -0.20 -20.68
C HIS A 71 0.38 0.77 -19.92
N THR A 72 -0.02 2.04 -19.86
CA THR A 72 0.56 3.03 -18.95
C THR A 72 0.21 2.66 -17.52
N LEU A 73 1.19 2.15 -16.77
CA LEU A 73 1.03 1.78 -15.37
C LEU A 73 1.48 2.92 -14.46
N ILE A 74 0.70 3.16 -13.40
CA ILE A 74 1.04 4.04 -12.28
C ILE A 74 1.35 3.13 -11.09
N GLY A 75 2.48 3.36 -10.43
CA GLY A 75 2.89 2.54 -9.31
C GLY A 75 3.70 3.29 -8.27
N PHE A 76 4.35 2.55 -7.39
CA PHE A 76 5.10 3.08 -6.26
C PHE A 76 6.49 3.58 -6.68
N ASP A 77 6.95 4.65 -6.04
CA ASP A 77 8.32 5.17 -6.21
C ASP A 77 9.36 4.41 -5.37
N THR A 78 8.92 3.94 -4.20
CA THR A 78 9.70 3.29 -3.14
C THR A 78 9.03 1.98 -2.71
N VAL A 79 9.84 0.96 -2.43
CA VAL A 79 9.34 -0.34 -1.98
C VAL A 79 9.20 -0.36 -0.46
N THR A 80 8.03 0.03 0.05
CA THR A 80 7.69 -0.06 1.48
C THR A 80 7.49 -1.53 1.91
N PRO A 81 7.48 -1.84 3.23
CA PRO A 81 7.17 -3.18 3.72
C PRO A 81 5.82 -3.71 3.21
N PHE A 82 4.82 -2.83 3.09
CA PHE A 82 3.51 -3.18 2.54
C PHE A 82 3.61 -3.59 1.07
N ILE A 83 4.28 -2.77 0.24
CA ILE A 83 4.49 -3.09 -1.17
C ILE A 83 5.29 -4.39 -1.31
N ARG A 84 6.34 -4.58 -0.52
CA ARG A 84 7.16 -5.80 -0.50
C ARG A 84 6.32 -7.04 -0.19
N ALA A 85 5.44 -6.98 0.81
CA ALA A 85 4.53 -8.07 1.15
C ALA A 85 3.49 -8.34 0.04
N GLY A 86 3.15 -7.32 -0.76
CA GLY A 86 2.24 -7.40 -1.90
C GLY A 86 2.87 -7.89 -3.21
N MET A 87 4.18 -7.68 -3.41
CA MET A 87 4.89 -7.97 -4.67
C MET A 87 4.64 -9.38 -5.25
N PRO A 88 4.62 -10.47 -4.46
CA PRO A 88 4.34 -11.81 -5.00
C PRO A 88 2.98 -11.93 -5.71
N ARG A 89 2.03 -11.03 -5.41
CA ARG A 89 0.70 -10.99 -6.04
C ARG A 89 0.63 -10.10 -7.28
N MET A 90 1.68 -9.36 -7.63
CA MET A 90 1.68 -8.37 -8.72
C MET A 90 2.10 -8.94 -10.09
N GLY A 91 2.01 -10.26 -10.29
CA GLY A 91 2.31 -10.88 -11.59
C GLY A 91 3.71 -10.59 -12.14
N GLY A 92 4.68 -10.36 -11.25
CA GLY A 92 6.04 -10.02 -11.62
C GLY A 92 6.22 -8.61 -12.18
N LEU A 93 5.26 -7.69 -11.99
CA LEU A 93 5.46 -6.28 -12.30
C LEU A 93 6.56 -5.70 -11.41
N GLY A 94 7.54 -5.07 -12.06
CA GLY A 94 8.64 -4.38 -11.43
C GLY A 94 8.49 -2.87 -11.51
N ARG A 95 9.37 -2.17 -10.80
CA ARG A 95 9.43 -0.71 -10.80
C ARG A 95 9.57 -0.11 -12.21
N ASP A 96 10.25 -0.81 -13.11
CA ASP A 96 10.50 -0.38 -14.50
C ASP A 96 9.29 -0.56 -15.43
N ASP A 97 8.26 -1.29 -15.00
CA ASP A 97 7.01 -1.37 -15.73
C ASP A 97 6.13 -0.11 -15.53
N PHE A 98 6.45 0.77 -14.56
CA PHE A 98 5.67 1.96 -14.24
C PHE A 98 6.10 3.19 -15.04
N ALA A 99 5.16 3.75 -15.81
CA ALA A 99 5.35 4.99 -16.55
C ALA A 99 5.31 6.23 -15.64
N LEU A 100 4.59 6.14 -14.51
CA LEU A 100 4.58 7.14 -13.45
C LEU A 100 4.74 6.44 -12.11
N ARG A 101 5.53 7.05 -11.22
CA ARG A 101 5.80 6.54 -9.87
C ARG A 101 5.41 7.59 -8.84
N SER A 102 4.77 7.18 -7.75
CA SER A 102 4.31 8.06 -6.67
C SER A 102 4.51 7.41 -5.30
N ASP A 103 4.70 8.25 -4.29
CA ASP A 103 4.82 7.93 -2.87
C ASP A 103 3.48 8.04 -2.11
N SER A 104 2.41 8.42 -2.83
CA SER A 104 1.07 8.65 -2.30
C SER A 104 0.34 7.37 -1.91
#